data_AF-A0A257RZ72-F1
#
_entry.id   AF-A0A257RZ72-F1
#
_cell.length_a   1.000
_cell.length_b   1.000
_cell.length_c   1.000
_cell.angle_alpha   90.00
_cell.angle_beta   90.00
_cell.angle_gamma   90.00
#
_symmetry.space_group_name_H-M   'P 1'
#
loop_
_entity.id
_entity.type
_entity.pdbx_description
1 polymer ?
#
loop_
_entity_poly.entity_id
_entity_poly.type
_entity_poly.pdbx_seq_one_letter_code
_entity_poly.pdbx_strand_id
1 'polypeptide(L)' 'MERFVLTDAQWARIEPHCLGKASDPGRSGRDNRLFLEAVLWIVRTGS' A
#
# COMPACT_ATOMS: atom_id res chain seq x y z
N MET A 1 13.63 -11.87 -7.09
CA MET A 1 12.69 -11.91 -5.96
C MET A 1 11.79 -10.70 -6.13
N GLU A 2 10.49 -10.89 -6.42
CA GLU A 2 9.57 -9.76 -6.44
C GLU A 2 9.49 -9.18 -5.03
N ARG A 3 9.87 -7.91 -4.88
CA ARG A 3 9.88 -7.19 -3.61
C ARG A 3 8.47 -6.82 -3.15
N PHE A 4 7.52 -6.75 -4.10
CA PHE A 4 6.16 -6.28 -3.90
C PHE A 4 5.18 -7.31 -4.45
N VAL A 5 4.07 -7.50 -3.73
CA VAL A 5 2.95 -8.37 -4.11
C VAL A 5 2.04 -7.67 -5.11
N LEU A 6 1.90 -6.34 -5.03
CA LEU A 6 1.11 -5.56 -5.98
C LEU A 6 1.97 -5.08 -7.14
N THR A 7 1.50 -5.38 -8.35
CA THR A 7 1.96 -4.69 -9.56
C THR A 7 1.57 -3.21 -9.51
N ASP A 8 2.31 -2.37 -10.24
CA ASP A 8 1.99 -0.93 -10.33
C ASP A 8 0.58 -0.68 -10.87
N ALA A 9 0.11 -1.52 -11.80
CA ALA A 9 -1.24 -1.42 -12.36
C ALA A 9 -2.33 -1.75 -11.32
N GLN A 10 -2.07 -2.69 -10.41
CA GLN A 10 -2.97 -2.97 -9.29
C GLN A 10 -2.91 -1.84 -8.26
N TRP A 11 -1.71 -1.36 -7.94
CA TRP A 11 -1.53 -0.24 -7.01
C TRP A 11 -2.29 1.01 -7.46
N ALA A 12 -2.18 1.39 -8.73
CA ALA A 12 -2.86 2.56 -9.30
C ALA A 12 -4.39 2.52 -9.16
N ARG A 13 -4.99 1.32 -9.05
CA ARG A 13 -6.43 1.16 -8.80
C ARG A 13 -6.79 1.28 -7.32
N ILE A 14 -5.87 0.96 -6.42
CA ILE A 14 -6.09 0.95 -4.97
C ILE A 14 -5.80 2.33 -4.37
N GLU A 15 -4.71 2.98 -4.81
CA GLU A 15 -4.19 4.23 -4.28
C GLU A 15 -5.26 5.34 -4.07
N PRO A 16 -6.19 5.60 -5.01
CA PRO A 16 -7.18 6.66 -4.83
C PRO A 16 -8.11 6.43 -3.63
N HIS A 17 -8.32 5.15 -3.26
CA HIS A 17 -9.20 4.73 -2.17
C HIS A 17 -8.49 4.68 -0.82
N CYS A 18 -7.17 4.83 -0.78
CA CYS A 18 -6.44 4.90 0.48
C CYS A 18 -6.73 6.24 1.20
N LEU A 19 -6.84 6.15 2.52
CA LEU A 19 -6.93 7.30 3.43
C LEU A 19 -5.53 7.83 3.74
N GLY A 20 -5.42 9.14 4.01
CA GLY A 20 -4.15 9.77 4.36
C GLY A 20 -3.19 9.85 3.18
N LYS A 21 -3.72 9.93 1.95
CA LYS A 21 -2.93 10.26 0.76
C LYS A 21 -2.48 11.72 0.83
N ALA A 22 -1.51 12.10 0.00
CA ALA A 22 -0.95 13.46 0.01
C ALA A 22 -1.99 14.56 -0.27
N SER A 23 -3.07 14.22 -0.97
CA SER A 23 -4.18 15.13 -1.24
C SER A 23 -5.17 15.29 -0.08
N ASP A 24 -5.11 14.42 0.94
CA ASP A 24 -6.06 14.44 2.05
C ASP A 24 -5.64 15.49 3.10
N PRO A 25 -6.57 16.30 3.62
CA PRO A 25 -6.27 17.24 4.71
C PRO A 25 -5.94 16.49 6.00
N GLY A 26 -4.87 16.90 6.68
CA GLY A 26 -4.43 16.31 7.95
C GLY A 26 -3.11 15.55 7.82
N ARG A 27 -2.91 14.52 8.66
CA ARG A 27 -1.66 13.75 8.68
C ARG A 27 -1.69 12.68 7.59
N SER A 28 -0.89 12.84 6.54
CA SER A 28 -0.70 11.80 5.54
C SER A 28 0.12 10.63 6.09
N GLY A 29 -0.24 9.40 5.72
CA GLY A 29 0.62 8.24 5.93
C GLY A 29 1.93 8.41 5.15
N ARG A 30 3.06 7.97 5.71
CA ARG A 30 4.39 8.17 5.08
C ARG A 30 4.49 7.51 3.70
N ASP A 31 3.92 6.31 3.58
CA ASP A 31 3.77 5.56 2.32
C ASP A 31 2.68 4.49 2.48
N ASN A 32 1.53 4.71 1.84
CA ASN A 32 0.38 3.81 1.90
C ASN A 32 0.62 2.48 1.16
N ARG A 33 1.48 2.49 0.13
CA ARG A 33 1.84 1.28 -0.61
C ARG A 33 2.66 0.36 0.27
N LEU A 34 3.68 0.90 0.94
CA LEU A 34 4.52 0.11 1.84
C LEU A 34 3.72 -0.49 2.99
N PHE A 35 2.72 0.22 3.52
CA PHE A 35 1.83 -0.33 4.53
C PHE A 35 1.05 -1.54 4.02
N LEU A 36 0.40 -1.41 2.85
CA LEU A 36 -0.37 -2.51 2.25
C LEU A 36 0.52 -3.69 1.85
N GLU A 37 1.71 -3.44 1.33
CA GLU A 37 2.71 -4.46 1.01
C GLU A 37 3.16 -5.24 2.24
N ALA A 38 3.35 -4.57 3.38
CA ALA A 38 3.68 -5.23 4.64
C ALA A 38 2.54 -6.15 5.11
N VAL A 39 1.28 -5.71 4.99
CA VAL A 39 0.11 -6.54 5.32
C VAL A 39 0.01 -7.75 4.38
N LEU A 40 0.18 -7.55 3.07
CA LEU A 40 0.15 -8.63 2.08
C LEU A 40 1.28 -9.63 2.29
N TRP A 41 2.44 -9.17 2.74
CA TRP A 41 3.53 -10.04 3.14
C TRP A 41 3.13 -10.95 4.31
N ILE A 42 2.57 -10.38 5.40
CA ILE A 42 2.08 -11.16 6.56
C ILE A 42 1.06 -12.22 6.12
N VAL A 43 0.08 -11.84 5.28
CA VAL A 43 -0.94 -12.77 4.77
C VAL A 43 -0.31 -13.90 3.95
N ARG A 44 0.73 -13.62 3.17
CA ARG A 44 1.42 -14.61 2.33
C ARG A 44 2.33 -15.55 3.13
N THR A 45 3.00 -15.05 4.16
CA THR A 45 4.04 -15.80 4.90
C THR A 45 3.57 -16.34 6.24
N GLY A 46 2.43 -15.88 6.76
CA GLY A 46 1.90 -16.26 8.08
C GLY A 46 2.78 -15.81 9.25
N SER A 47 3.51 -14.71 9.08
CA SER A 47 4.44 -14.16 10.08
C SER A 47 3.75 -13.44 11.24
#